data_AF-A0A959WAP9-F1
#
_entry.id   AF-A0A959WAP9-F1
#
_cell.length_a   1.000
_cell.length_b   1.000
_cell.length_c   1.000
_cell.angle_alpha   90.00
_cell.angle_beta   90.00
_cell.angle_gamma   90.00
#
_symmetry.space_group_name_H-M   'P 1'
#
loop_
_entity.id
_entity.type
_entity.pdbx_description
1 polymer ?
#
loop_
_entity_poly.entity_id
_entity_poly.type
_entity_poly.pdbx_seq_one_letter_code
_entity_poly.pdbx_strand_id
1 'polypeptide(L)'
;MIRSGFTRWGRALLCGGALSVSLASASSASAATRYATPDGTGPAASCPVSDPCSLGDAVEAPAVSSGDLILVASGDYLLADPLEIDDDVSVGGSPLQPPVITATTPGAAAVELDASDGELHDVAIVQLSAEPALSVAAGTADRINASSEGPATCELGASGGADPLLRDSVCRSGPGASGASAVSISQTGAGSRAAVLRNVTTWSGGAGGVGISASATGGGSAELDARNVIAFGAAADAAADAGSSSTARVNLASSNFDQVDETGAGTAQVTAAGSAGNQVAEPRFEDADAGLLDQRPDSPTVDAGSAGTLLGPFDIHGRPRVQGGAIDIGADEHDGTPPRTSIESGPPQAVSVGKVTFTFQADDPNATFECRTDDDPWVSCSSPYTTGSLVQGDHVFRVRGIDEAGNVESTPAERYFTVDKVVAGANASAKLRQRVGGRSVSLAVNVRAAELARVSATGVVRAGKRRLRFRSRQTTLTAGVVRKLILKPVKRDSARRIAKALRGGKNVEAAIKVTFTDTLGNTATTGNVKVRVRAR
;
A
#
# COMPACT_ATOMS: atom_id res chain seq x y z
N MET A 1 -65.48 20.77 -45.96
CA MET A 1 -66.11 21.36 -47.15
C MET A 1 -65.46 22.72 -47.43
N ILE A 2 -64.85 22.87 -48.62
CA ILE A 2 -64.80 24.06 -49.48
C ILE A 2 -64.00 25.28 -48.95
N ARG A 3 -62.74 25.44 -49.43
CA ARG A 3 -62.22 26.42 -50.46
C ARG A 3 -62.05 27.84 -49.88
N SER A 4 -61.06 28.67 -50.20
CA SER A 4 -60.10 28.88 -51.33
C SER A 4 -59.20 30.05 -50.85
N GLY A 5 -57.98 30.33 -51.28
CA GLY A 5 -57.19 30.02 -52.47
C GLY A 5 -56.42 31.31 -52.85
N PHE A 6 -55.17 31.21 -53.29
CA PHE A 6 -54.57 32.15 -54.24
C PHE A 6 -53.36 31.52 -54.93
N THR A 7 -53.17 31.90 -56.19
CA THR A 7 -52.49 31.15 -57.25
C THR A 7 -51.40 32.02 -57.88
N ARG A 8 -50.28 31.40 -58.30
CA ARG A 8 -49.52 31.59 -59.58
C ARG A 8 -47.99 31.68 -59.44
N TRP A 9 -47.35 30.56 -59.84
CA TRP A 9 -46.43 30.39 -60.99
C TRP A 9 -45.38 31.46 -61.32
N GLY A 10 -44.11 31.03 -61.20
CA GLY A 10 -42.98 31.51 -62.01
C GLY A 10 -41.93 30.40 -62.13
N ARG A 11 -41.79 29.83 -63.34
CA ARG A 11 -40.77 28.83 -63.69
C ARG A 11 -39.38 29.48 -63.75
N ALA A 12 -38.35 28.82 -63.23
CA ALA A 12 -36.98 29.02 -63.68
C ALA A 12 -36.22 27.69 -63.72
N LEU A 13 -35.41 27.58 -64.78
CA LEU A 13 -34.69 26.44 -65.35
C LEU A 13 -33.99 25.50 -64.36
N LEU A 14 -34.17 24.19 -64.56
CA LEU A 14 -33.25 23.14 -64.14
C LEU A 14 -32.05 23.12 -65.12
N CYS A 15 -30.88 23.58 -64.66
CA CYS A 15 -29.60 23.22 -65.26
C CYS A 15 -28.97 22.13 -64.38
N GLY A 16 -28.78 20.95 -64.96
CA GLY A 16 -28.09 19.83 -64.32
C GLY A 16 -26.60 20.13 -64.19
N GLY A 17 -26.15 20.33 -62.96
CA GLY A 17 -24.76 20.16 -62.57
C GLY A 17 -24.70 18.99 -61.60
N ALA A 18 -24.16 17.85 -62.04
CA ALA A 18 -23.81 16.77 -61.13
C ALA A 18 -22.64 17.26 -60.25
N LEU A 19 -22.97 17.76 -59.06
CA LEU A 19 -22.00 18.01 -58.01
C LEU A 19 -21.65 16.64 -57.41
N SER A 20 -20.60 16.01 -57.94
CA SER A 20 -19.95 14.88 -57.26
C SER A 20 -19.34 15.42 -55.97
N VAL A 21 -20.11 15.35 -54.88
CA VAL A 21 -19.58 15.46 -53.53
C VAL A 21 -18.75 14.20 -53.30
N SER A 22 -17.46 14.30 -53.56
CA SER A 22 -16.48 13.38 -53.02
C SER A 22 -16.52 13.55 -51.50
N LEU A 23 -17.34 12.74 -50.83
CA LEU A 23 -17.18 12.43 -49.41
C LEU A 23 -15.82 11.73 -49.30
N ALA A 24 -14.75 12.52 -49.19
CA ALA A 24 -13.53 12.04 -48.58
C ALA A 24 -13.92 11.75 -47.13
N SER A 25 -14.28 10.50 -46.86
CA SER A 25 -14.20 9.94 -45.53
C SER A 25 -12.75 10.13 -45.10
N ALA A 26 -12.47 11.16 -44.30
CA ALA A 26 -11.27 11.17 -43.48
C ALA A 26 -11.32 9.86 -42.71
N SER A 27 -10.44 8.93 -43.10
CA SER A 27 -10.12 7.80 -42.25
C SER A 27 -9.57 8.40 -40.98
N SER A 28 -10.39 8.51 -39.94
CA SER A 28 -9.87 8.56 -38.58
C SER A 28 -9.01 7.29 -38.46
N ALA A 29 -7.69 7.46 -38.54
CA ALA A 29 -6.76 6.40 -38.20
C ALA A 29 -7.19 5.90 -36.81
N SER A 30 -7.38 4.59 -36.67
CA SER A 30 -7.68 4.03 -35.36
C SER A 30 -6.46 4.31 -34.49
N ALA A 31 -6.67 5.00 -33.36
CA ALA A 31 -5.68 5.10 -32.29
C ALA A 31 -5.00 3.74 -32.08
N ALA A 32 -3.68 3.71 -32.22
CA ALA A 32 -2.86 2.54 -32.01
C ALA A 32 -2.34 2.53 -30.56
N THR A 33 -2.06 1.33 -30.05
CA THR A 33 -1.29 1.17 -28.80
C THR A 33 0.12 0.75 -29.15
N ARG A 34 1.10 1.52 -28.69
CA ARG A 34 2.54 1.30 -28.89
C ARG A 34 3.19 0.97 -27.56
N TYR A 35 4.20 0.11 -27.59
CA TYR A 35 4.90 -0.34 -26.39
C TYR A 35 6.38 0.01 -26.49
N ALA A 36 6.91 0.66 -25.46
CA ALA A 36 8.33 0.98 -25.33
C ALA A 36 8.95 0.26 -24.13
N THR A 37 10.19 -0.22 -24.29
CA THR A 37 11.02 -0.78 -23.21
C THR A 37 12.43 -0.20 -23.28
N PRO A 38 13.22 -0.19 -22.19
CA PRO A 38 14.58 0.36 -22.20
C PRO A 38 15.48 -0.18 -23.32
N ASP A 39 15.43 -1.50 -23.54
CA ASP A 39 16.23 -2.21 -24.55
C ASP A 39 15.43 -2.55 -25.82
N GLY A 40 14.32 -1.85 -26.07
CA GLY A 40 13.41 -2.18 -27.16
C GLY A 40 14.03 -1.95 -28.54
N THR A 41 13.89 -2.93 -29.43
CA THR A 41 14.41 -2.87 -30.81
C THR A 41 13.37 -3.26 -31.86
N GLY A 42 12.10 -3.27 -31.45
CA GLY A 42 10.98 -3.67 -32.28
C GLY A 42 10.74 -2.74 -33.47
N PRO A 43 9.80 -3.09 -34.36
CA PRO A 43 9.52 -2.31 -35.56
C PRO A 43 8.81 -0.99 -35.23
N ALA A 44 9.50 0.14 -35.43
CA ALA A 44 9.00 1.51 -35.21
C ALA A 44 7.62 1.80 -35.84
N ALA A 45 7.27 1.11 -36.93
CA ALA A 45 5.97 1.25 -37.58
C ALA A 45 4.78 0.77 -36.71
N SER A 46 5.00 -0.04 -35.67
CA SER A 46 3.90 -0.68 -34.92
C SER A 46 4.15 -0.93 -33.43
N CYS A 47 5.41 -1.10 -33.00
CA CYS A 47 5.78 -1.29 -31.59
C CYS A 47 4.85 -2.22 -30.79
N PRO A 48 4.61 -3.47 -31.25
CA PRO A 48 3.66 -4.37 -30.60
C PRO A 48 4.18 -4.84 -29.23
N VAL A 49 3.26 -5.21 -28.33
CA VAL A 49 3.62 -5.76 -27.01
C VAL A 49 4.56 -6.97 -27.07
N SER A 50 4.50 -7.76 -28.14
CA SER A 50 5.36 -8.93 -28.34
C SER A 50 6.80 -8.59 -28.75
N ASP A 51 7.03 -7.38 -29.26
CA ASP A 51 8.32 -6.88 -29.74
C ASP A 51 8.37 -5.34 -29.60
N PRO A 52 8.55 -4.83 -28.35
CA PRO A 52 8.49 -3.40 -28.07
C PRO A 52 9.65 -2.61 -28.69
N CYS A 53 9.40 -1.33 -28.96
CA CYS A 53 10.38 -0.40 -29.53
C CYS A 53 11.23 0.30 -28.47
N SER A 54 12.24 1.03 -28.94
CA SER A 54 12.86 2.10 -28.17
C SER A 54 11.82 3.20 -27.86
N LEU A 55 12.09 4.05 -26.87
CA LEU A 55 11.16 5.13 -26.53
C LEU A 55 11.00 6.14 -27.66
N GLY A 56 12.11 6.59 -28.27
CA GLY A 56 12.08 7.49 -29.42
C GLY A 56 11.28 6.91 -30.59
N ASP A 57 11.51 5.65 -30.97
CA ASP A 57 10.73 5.02 -32.05
C ASP A 57 9.23 4.88 -31.72
N ALA A 58 8.87 4.76 -30.44
CA ALA A 58 7.46 4.65 -30.05
C ALA A 58 6.73 6.01 -30.08
N VAL A 59 7.46 7.11 -29.93
CA VAL A 59 6.93 8.49 -29.81
C VAL A 59 7.08 9.29 -31.11
N GLU A 60 8.20 9.18 -31.80
CA GLU A 60 8.60 10.10 -32.89
C GLU A 60 8.57 9.43 -34.28
N ALA A 61 8.32 8.12 -34.35
CA ALA A 61 8.34 7.44 -35.64
C ALA A 61 7.25 8.00 -36.57
N PRO A 62 7.48 8.09 -37.90
CA PRO A 62 6.51 8.65 -38.85
C PRO A 62 5.15 7.94 -38.91
N ALA A 63 5.02 6.78 -38.26
CA ALA A 63 3.77 6.04 -38.15
C ALA A 63 2.92 6.48 -36.95
N VAL A 64 3.47 7.23 -36.00
CA VAL A 64 2.75 7.81 -34.86
C VAL A 64 1.73 8.82 -35.37
N SER A 65 0.61 8.94 -34.68
CA SER A 65 -0.48 9.83 -35.06
C SER A 65 -1.28 10.24 -33.83
N SER A 66 -1.85 11.44 -33.86
CA SER A 66 -2.76 11.94 -32.82
C SER A 66 -3.82 10.88 -32.43
N GLY A 67 -3.97 10.68 -31.12
CA GLY A 67 -4.83 9.69 -30.49
C GLY A 67 -4.14 8.37 -30.11
N ASP A 68 -2.90 8.13 -30.53
CA ASP A 68 -2.14 6.95 -30.12
C ASP A 68 -1.87 6.93 -28.61
N LEU A 69 -1.82 5.72 -28.05
CA LEU A 69 -1.45 5.44 -26.66
C LEU A 69 -0.08 4.76 -26.62
N ILE A 70 0.89 5.39 -25.98
CA ILE A 70 2.27 4.92 -25.87
C ILE A 70 2.51 4.48 -24.44
N LEU A 71 2.53 3.16 -24.25
CA LEU A 71 2.74 2.51 -22.96
C LEU A 71 4.24 2.27 -22.74
N VAL A 72 4.80 2.98 -21.77
CA VAL A 72 6.21 2.92 -21.43
C VAL A 72 6.39 1.96 -20.25
N ALA A 73 7.12 0.86 -20.47
CA ALA A 73 7.42 -0.07 -19.40
C ALA A 73 8.33 0.56 -18.33
N SER A 74 8.29 0.07 -17.09
CA SER A 74 9.23 0.52 -16.08
C SER A 74 10.68 0.19 -16.46
N GLY A 75 11.60 1.07 -16.07
CA GLY A 75 13.04 0.91 -16.33
C GLY A 75 13.71 2.25 -16.64
N ASP A 76 15.03 2.18 -16.86
CA ASP A 76 15.87 3.36 -17.12
C ASP A 76 16.08 3.55 -18.63
N TYR A 77 15.62 4.67 -19.16
CA TYR A 77 15.73 5.05 -20.56
C TYR A 77 16.82 6.11 -20.70
N LEU A 78 17.94 5.77 -21.35
CA LEU A 78 18.99 6.73 -21.66
C LEU A 78 18.75 7.34 -23.04
N LEU A 79 18.46 8.63 -23.08
CA LEU A 79 18.27 9.37 -24.32
C LEU A 79 19.58 9.95 -24.83
N ALA A 80 19.80 9.79 -26.13
CA ALA A 80 20.89 10.44 -26.85
C ALA A 80 20.48 11.80 -27.40
N ASP A 81 19.21 11.95 -27.78
CA ASP A 81 18.60 13.17 -28.29
C ASP A 81 17.35 13.49 -27.46
N PRO A 82 16.85 14.74 -27.44
CA PRO A 82 15.58 15.09 -26.79
C PRO A 82 14.44 14.18 -27.24
N LEU A 83 13.52 13.88 -26.34
CA LEU A 83 12.26 13.21 -26.69
C LEU A 83 11.23 14.27 -27.07
N GLU A 84 10.85 14.34 -28.33
CA GLU A 84 9.91 15.34 -28.88
C GLU A 84 8.50 14.73 -29.00
N ILE A 85 7.51 15.33 -28.31
CA ILE A 85 6.10 14.93 -28.37
C ILE A 85 5.31 16.00 -29.12
N ASP A 86 5.32 15.87 -30.45
CA ASP A 86 4.71 16.82 -31.39
C ASP A 86 3.25 16.47 -31.78
N ASP A 87 2.88 15.20 -31.66
CA ASP A 87 1.53 14.70 -31.97
C ASP A 87 0.66 14.65 -30.69
N ASP A 88 -0.67 14.76 -30.85
CA ASP A 88 -1.61 14.67 -29.72
C ASP A 88 -1.76 13.21 -29.23
N VAL A 89 -0.71 12.68 -28.64
CA VAL A 89 -0.61 11.30 -28.12
C VAL A 89 -0.55 11.29 -26.60
N SER A 90 -0.88 10.14 -26.01
CA SER A 90 -0.72 9.90 -24.58
C SER A 90 0.51 9.02 -24.35
N VAL A 91 1.53 9.57 -23.69
CA VAL A 91 2.79 8.92 -23.37
C VAL A 91 2.89 8.73 -21.86
N GLY A 92 2.96 7.48 -21.40
CA GLY A 92 3.14 7.28 -19.96
C GLY A 92 3.37 5.86 -19.50
N GLY A 93 3.83 5.77 -18.25
CA GLY A 93 4.15 4.53 -17.57
C GLY A 93 3.13 4.11 -16.53
N SER A 94 3.59 3.27 -15.59
CA SER A 94 2.81 2.87 -14.42
C SER A 94 3.09 3.83 -13.25
N PRO A 95 2.08 4.43 -12.59
CA PRO A 95 2.30 5.34 -11.46
C PRO A 95 3.06 4.68 -10.29
N LEU A 96 2.85 3.37 -10.08
CA LEU A 96 3.52 2.63 -8.99
C LEU A 96 5.00 2.33 -9.27
N GLN A 97 5.41 2.42 -10.54
CA GLN A 97 6.79 2.18 -10.95
C GLN A 97 7.06 2.97 -12.23
N PRO A 98 7.20 4.30 -12.13
CA PRO A 98 7.37 5.14 -13.30
C PRO A 98 8.70 4.82 -13.99
N PRO A 99 8.75 4.79 -15.34
CA PRO A 99 10.01 4.80 -16.08
C PRO A 99 10.84 6.03 -15.74
N VAL A 100 12.15 5.87 -15.78
CA VAL A 100 13.12 6.95 -15.55
C VAL A 100 13.76 7.31 -16.88
N ILE A 101 13.45 8.49 -17.40
CA ILE A 101 14.03 9.05 -18.62
C ILE A 101 15.23 9.90 -18.22
N THR A 102 16.43 9.49 -18.65
CA THR A 102 17.68 10.21 -18.38
C THR A 102 18.22 10.79 -19.67
N ALA A 103 18.43 12.11 -19.71
CA ALA A 103 19.14 12.78 -20.79
C ALA A 103 20.51 13.28 -20.33
N THR A 104 21.45 13.31 -21.27
CA THR A 104 22.83 13.78 -21.03
C THR A 104 23.29 14.84 -22.02
N THR A 105 22.53 15.05 -23.10
CA THR A 105 22.88 15.96 -24.17
C THR A 105 22.50 17.40 -23.82
N PRO A 106 23.39 18.37 -24.07
CA PRO A 106 23.09 19.79 -23.92
C PRO A 106 22.37 20.35 -25.15
N GLY A 107 21.73 21.51 -25.00
CA GLY A 107 21.13 22.30 -26.09
C GLY A 107 19.61 22.22 -26.23
N ALA A 108 18.93 21.36 -25.47
CA ALA A 108 17.48 21.18 -25.47
C ALA A 108 17.01 20.49 -24.17
N ALA A 109 15.70 20.52 -23.91
CA ALA A 109 15.16 19.81 -22.75
C ALA A 109 15.27 18.29 -22.92
N ALA A 110 15.19 17.52 -21.84
CA ALA A 110 15.21 16.05 -21.97
C ALA A 110 13.93 15.55 -22.67
N VAL A 111 12.79 16.16 -22.34
CA VAL A 111 11.49 15.90 -22.96
C VAL A 111 10.83 17.23 -23.32
N GLU A 112 10.30 17.32 -24.54
CA GLU A 112 9.61 18.48 -25.07
C GLU A 112 8.17 18.07 -25.44
N LEU A 113 7.19 18.67 -24.76
CA LEU A 113 5.77 18.46 -25.03
C LEU A 113 5.20 19.69 -25.73
N ASP A 114 5.04 19.56 -27.05
CA ASP A 114 4.65 20.65 -27.95
C ASP A 114 3.25 20.44 -28.57
N ALA A 115 2.71 19.23 -28.45
CA ALA A 115 1.36 18.89 -28.86
C ALA A 115 0.28 19.58 -28.02
N SER A 116 -0.76 20.10 -28.69
CA SER A 116 -1.79 20.91 -28.02
C SER A 116 -2.68 20.12 -27.07
N ASP A 117 -3.00 18.88 -27.45
CA ASP A 117 -3.78 17.93 -26.65
C ASP A 117 -2.95 16.70 -26.27
N GLY A 118 -1.62 16.78 -26.39
CA GLY A 118 -0.71 15.72 -25.96
C GLY A 118 -0.65 15.58 -24.44
N GLU A 119 -0.44 14.35 -23.98
CA GLU A 119 -0.33 14.02 -22.56
C GLU A 119 0.98 13.29 -22.29
N LEU A 120 1.76 13.80 -21.34
CA LEU A 120 2.87 13.09 -20.73
C LEU A 120 2.48 12.77 -19.29
N HIS A 121 2.54 11.49 -18.89
CA HIS A 121 2.17 11.11 -17.53
C HIS A 121 2.94 9.94 -16.93
N ASP A 122 3.02 9.89 -15.60
CA ASP A 122 3.64 8.80 -14.85
C ASP A 122 5.10 8.54 -15.23
N VAL A 123 5.92 9.58 -15.34
CA VAL A 123 7.35 9.45 -15.69
C VAL A 123 8.25 10.23 -14.72
N ALA A 124 9.44 9.70 -14.49
CA ALA A 124 10.54 10.43 -13.88
C ALA A 124 11.50 10.91 -14.96
N ILE A 125 11.97 12.15 -14.87
CA ILE A 125 12.88 12.76 -15.84
C ILE A 125 14.10 13.31 -15.11
N VAL A 126 15.28 12.90 -15.56
CA VAL A 126 16.57 13.32 -15.02
C VAL A 126 17.40 13.93 -16.14
N GLN A 127 17.61 15.24 -16.07
CA GLN A 127 18.51 15.94 -16.97
C GLN A 127 19.86 16.17 -16.29
N LEU A 128 20.91 15.57 -16.87
CA LEU A 128 22.27 15.67 -16.35
C LEU A 128 23.08 16.80 -17.01
N SER A 129 22.55 17.41 -18.07
CA SER A 129 23.13 18.59 -18.70
C SER A 129 22.57 19.89 -18.08
N ALA A 130 23.11 21.05 -18.50
CA ALA A 130 22.68 22.36 -18.00
C ALA A 130 21.43 22.89 -18.73
N GLU A 131 20.42 22.04 -18.92
CA GLU A 131 19.19 22.31 -19.67
C GLU A 131 17.96 21.93 -18.82
N PRO A 132 16.73 22.31 -19.22
CA PRO A 132 15.53 21.81 -18.56
C PRO A 132 15.39 20.28 -18.63
N ALA A 133 14.78 19.70 -17.60
CA ALA A 133 14.32 18.32 -17.68
C ALA A 133 13.07 18.21 -18.55
N LEU A 134 12.14 19.13 -18.37
CA LEU A 134 10.88 19.13 -19.09
C LEU A 134 10.63 20.52 -19.67
N SER A 135 10.31 20.58 -20.96
CA SER A 135 9.69 21.74 -21.60
C SER A 135 8.25 21.37 -21.96
N VAL A 136 7.29 22.19 -21.55
CA VAL A 136 5.87 22.03 -21.90
C VAL A 136 5.41 23.29 -22.61
N ALA A 137 5.45 23.27 -23.94
CA ALA A 137 4.89 24.35 -24.72
C ALA A 137 3.36 24.26 -24.77
N ALA A 138 2.78 23.06 -24.85
CA ALA A 138 1.32 22.85 -24.84
C ALA A 138 0.95 21.51 -24.17
N GLY A 139 -0.34 21.17 -24.14
CA GLY A 139 -0.78 19.87 -23.60
C GLY A 139 -0.76 19.77 -22.07
N THR A 140 -0.76 18.53 -21.57
CA THR A 140 -0.79 18.22 -20.14
C THR A 140 0.38 17.32 -19.71
N ALA A 141 1.12 17.77 -18.71
CA ALA A 141 2.09 16.99 -17.96
C ALA A 141 1.50 16.63 -16.59
N ASP A 142 1.40 15.34 -16.28
CA ASP A 142 0.65 14.82 -15.13
C ASP A 142 1.44 13.73 -14.38
N ARG A 143 1.68 13.90 -13.07
CA ARG A 143 2.52 12.97 -12.29
C ARG A 143 3.92 12.80 -12.87
N ILE A 144 4.59 13.94 -13.08
CA ILE A 144 5.99 14.01 -13.50
C ILE A 144 6.88 14.22 -12.29
N ASN A 145 7.96 13.45 -12.19
CA ASN A 145 9.05 13.71 -11.25
C ASN A 145 10.29 14.18 -12.00
N ALA A 146 10.44 15.49 -12.17
CA ALA A 146 11.51 16.09 -12.97
C ALA A 146 12.65 16.64 -12.10
N SER A 147 13.88 16.37 -12.51
CA SER A 147 15.09 16.89 -11.88
C SER A 147 16.12 17.34 -12.91
N SER A 148 16.76 18.49 -12.65
CA SER A 148 17.80 19.05 -13.51
C SER A 148 18.84 19.86 -12.72
N GLU A 149 20.06 19.95 -13.25
CA GLU A 149 21.11 20.90 -12.82
C GLU A 149 21.15 22.17 -13.69
N GLY A 150 20.21 22.32 -14.63
CA GLY A 150 20.07 23.45 -15.53
C GLY A 150 19.50 24.72 -14.89
N PRO A 151 19.37 25.82 -15.66
CA PRO A 151 18.83 27.09 -15.19
C PRO A 151 17.34 27.03 -14.87
N ALA A 152 16.63 26.04 -15.42
CA ALA A 152 15.29 25.66 -14.98
C ALA A 152 15.14 24.14 -14.96
N THR A 153 14.25 23.60 -14.11
CA THR A 153 13.91 22.17 -14.18
C THR A 153 12.73 21.91 -15.12
N CYS A 154 11.66 22.69 -14.97
CA CYS A 154 10.47 22.61 -15.79
C CYS A 154 10.20 23.98 -16.43
N GLU A 155 10.28 24.06 -17.76
CA GLU A 155 9.93 25.28 -18.51
C GLU A 155 8.52 25.15 -19.10
N LEU A 156 7.69 26.18 -18.94
CA LEU A 156 6.32 26.19 -19.42
C LEU A 156 6.06 27.38 -20.36
N GLY A 157 5.21 27.16 -21.36
CA GLY A 157 4.48 28.21 -22.06
C GLY A 157 4.41 28.06 -23.59
N ALA A 158 3.23 28.24 -24.17
CA ALA A 158 3.03 28.14 -25.61
C ALA A 158 3.41 29.42 -26.36
N SER A 159 3.99 29.32 -27.56
CA SER A 159 3.91 30.41 -28.55
C SER A 159 2.63 30.27 -29.39
N GLY A 160 1.48 30.43 -28.74
CA GLY A 160 0.14 30.26 -29.33
C GLY A 160 -0.42 28.84 -29.17
N GLY A 161 -1.64 28.72 -28.64
CA GLY A 161 -2.26 27.45 -28.26
C GLY A 161 -3.10 27.59 -27.00
N ALA A 162 -3.59 26.47 -26.45
CA ALA A 162 -4.09 26.43 -25.08
C ALA A 162 -2.92 26.52 -24.08
N ASP A 163 -3.18 27.05 -22.89
CA ASP A 163 -2.14 27.17 -21.87
C ASP A 163 -1.72 25.76 -21.38
N PRO A 164 -0.42 25.43 -21.37
CA PRO A 164 0.05 24.15 -20.87
C PRO A 164 -0.30 23.95 -19.40
N LEU A 165 -0.64 22.71 -19.05
CA LEU A 165 -0.98 22.30 -17.70
C LEU A 165 0.11 21.37 -17.16
N LEU A 166 0.74 21.76 -16.05
CA LEU A 166 1.53 20.86 -15.22
C LEU A 166 0.72 20.56 -13.95
N ARG A 167 0.43 19.29 -13.69
CA ARG A 167 -0.32 18.87 -12.51
C ARG A 167 0.25 17.67 -11.78
N ASP A 168 -0.04 17.59 -10.48
CA ASP A 168 0.26 16.45 -9.63
C ASP A 168 1.76 16.05 -9.72
N SER A 169 2.64 17.04 -9.89
CA SER A 169 4.02 16.87 -10.36
C SER A 169 5.07 17.54 -9.46
N VAL A 170 6.28 17.02 -9.50
CA VAL A 170 7.45 17.54 -8.81
C VAL A 170 8.45 18.10 -9.82
N CYS A 171 8.91 19.33 -9.60
CA CYS A 171 10.02 19.92 -10.34
C CYS A 171 11.10 20.34 -9.34
N ARG A 172 12.28 19.72 -9.42
CA ARG A 172 13.39 19.93 -8.48
C ARG A 172 14.65 20.37 -9.20
N SER A 173 15.22 21.49 -8.78
CA SER A 173 16.59 21.85 -9.18
C SER A 173 17.58 21.17 -8.25
N GLY A 174 18.66 20.64 -8.82
CA GLY A 174 19.73 20.03 -8.06
C GLY A 174 20.41 21.01 -7.11
N PRO A 175 21.04 20.53 -6.02
CA PRO A 175 21.68 21.40 -5.02
C PRO A 175 22.87 22.20 -5.59
N GLY A 176 23.40 21.79 -6.75
CA GLY A 176 24.47 22.50 -7.47
C GLY A 176 23.99 23.63 -8.38
N ALA A 177 22.69 23.70 -8.67
CA ALA A 177 22.10 24.61 -9.64
C ALA A 177 21.91 26.02 -9.04
N SER A 178 22.95 26.86 -9.13
CA SER A 178 22.88 28.25 -8.65
C SER A 178 22.06 29.12 -9.59
N GLY A 179 21.10 29.88 -9.04
CA GLY A 179 20.23 30.76 -9.82
C GLY A 179 19.12 30.04 -10.59
N ALA A 180 18.92 28.75 -10.34
CA ALA A 180 17.96 27.95 -11.09
C ALA A 180 16.52 28.12 -10.60
N SER A 181 15.57 28.13 -11.53
CA SER A 181 14.15 28.07 -11.21
C SER A 181 13.66 26.63 -11.26
N ALA A 182 12.93 26.14 -10.25
CA ALA A 182 12.33 24.82 -10.36
C ALA A 182 11.24 24.80 -11.46
N VAL A 183 10.41 25.84 -11.52
CA VAL A 183 9.49 26.10 -12.65
C VAL A 183 9.68 27.52 -13.18
N SER A 184 9.69 27.68 -14.50
CA SER A 184 9.77 28.99 -15.15
C SER A 184 8.85 29.14 -16.36
N ILE A 185 8.36 30.36 -16.57
CA ILE A 185 7.76 30.83 -17.83
C ILE A 185 8.44 32.13 -18.25
N SER A 186 8.82 32.25 -19.53
CA SER A 186 9.48 33.47 -20.03
C SER A 186 8.95 33.95 -21.38
N GLN A 187 8.57 35.22 -21.48
CA GLN A 187 8.16 35.85 -22.75
C GLN A 187 9.21 36.86 -23.22
N THR A 188 9.76 36.67 -24.43
CA THR A 188 10.66 37.64 -25.05
C THR A 188 10.01 38.30 -26.26
N GLY A 189 10.11 39.63 -26.36
CA GLY A 189 9.45 40.39 -27.41
C GLY A 189 7.94 40.51 -27.20
N ALA A 190 7.23 40.99 -28.24
CA ALA A 190 5.79 41.14 -28.20
C ALA A 190 5.09 39.76 -28.20
N GLY A 191 4.06 39.60 -27.37
CA GLY A 191 3.31 38.35 -27.24
C GLY A 191 2.84 38.11 -25.81
N SER A 192 2.12 37.02 -25.59
CA SER A 192 1.72 36.56 -24.25
C SER A 192 1.95 35.06 -24.13
N ARG A 193 2.59 34.63 -23.06
CA ARG A 193 2.69 33.24 -22.61
C ARG A 193 1.92 33.10 -21.30
N ALA A 194 1.15 32.03 -21.14
CA ALA A 194 0.55 31.66 -19.87
C ALA A 194 0.70 30.15 -19.64
N ALA A 195 0.65 29.73 -18.38
CA ALA A 195 0.67 28.32 -18.00
C ALA A 195 -0.07 28.09 -16.68
N VAL A 196 -0.48 26.85 -16.45
CA VAL A 196 -1.31 26.45 -15.32
C VAL A 196 -0.59 25.40 -14.47
N LEU A 197 -0.54 25.64 -13.16
CA LEU A 197 0.01 24.70 -12.17
C LEU A 197 -1.06 24.22 -11.21
N ARG A 198 -1.20 22.90 -11.01
CA ARG A 198 -2.15 22.31 -10.06
C ARG A 198 -1.50 21.21 -9.24
N ASN A 199 -1.52 21.31 -7.91
CA ASN A 199 -0.93 20.25 -7.06
C ASN A 199 0.54 20.00 -7.45
N VAL A 200 1.37 21.05 -7.46
CA VAL A 200 2.77 20.94 -7.88
C VAL A 200 3.67 21.22 -6.68
N THR A 201 4.70 20.42 -6.50
CA THR A 201 5.77 20.70 -5.52
C THR A 201 7.01 21.15 -6.28
N THR A 202 7.51 22.33 -5.97
CA THR A 202 8.71 22.90 -6.60
C THR A 202 9.80 23.13 -5.55
N TRP A 203 11.03 22.77 -5.89
CA TRP A 203 12.16 22.87 -4.96
C TRP A 203 13.43 23.33 -5.68
N SER A 204 13.93 24.51 -5.33
CA SER A 204 15.23 25.01 -5.80
C SER A 204 16.11 25.44 -4.62
N GLY A 205 16.90 24.50 -4.08
CA GLY A 205 17.74 24.72 -2.90
C GLY A 205 19.12 25.34 -3.18
N GLY A 206 19.52 25.45 -4.45
CA GLY A 206 20.79 26.06 -4.84
C GLY A 206 20.82 27.57 -4.57
N ALA A 207 22.00 28.14 -4.31
CA ALA A 207 22.13 29.58 -4.03
C ALA A 207 21.56 30.43 -5.18
N GLY A 208 20.67 31.39 -4.87
CA GLY A 208 19.97 32.16 -5.89
C GLY A 208 18.76 31.46 -6.51
N GLY A 209 18.44 30.23 -6.07
CA GLY A 209 17.37 29.42 -6.62
C GLY A 209 15.98 30.00 -6.33
N VAL A 210 15.07 29.80 -7.29
CA VAL A 210 13.68 30.24 -7.22
C VAL A 210 12.75 29.05 -7.33
N GLY A 211 11.69 28.98 -6.51
CA GLY A 211 10.69 27.92 -6.62
C GLY A 211 9.92 28.01 -7.95
N ILE A 212 9.18 29.10 -8.14
CA ILE A 212 8.47 29.39 -9.39
C ILE A 212 8.77 30.80 -9.89
N SER A 213 8.86 30.97 -11.21
CA SER A 213 9.22 32.28 -11.79
C SER A 213 8.44 32.59 -13.07
N ALA A 214 8.08 33.87 -13.24
CA ALA A 214 7.59 34.42 -14.49
C ALA A 214 8.45 35.61 -14.93
N SER A 215 8.88 35.63 -16.19
CA SER A 215 9.67 36.75 -16.73
C SER A 215 9.14 37.23 -18.08
N ALA A 216 9.16 38.55 -18.32
CA ALA A 216 8.72 39.11 -19.59
C ALA A 216 9.56 40.32 -20.01
N THR A 217 10.00 40.37 -21.27
CA THR A 217 10.76 41.50 -21.85
C THR A 217 10.25 41.87 -23.24
N GLY A 218 10.61 43.06 -23.74
CA GLY A 218 10.30 43.47 -25.11
C GLY A 218 8.82 43.79 -25.38
N GLY A 219 8.05 44.14 -24.33
CA GLY A 219 6.65 44.54 -24.44
C GLY A 219 5.62 43.40 -24.36
N GLY A 220 6.04 42.16 -24.10
CA GLY A 220 5.15 41.01 -23.92
C GLY A 220 4.72 40.75 -22.48
N SER A 221 3.93 39.68 -22.30
CA SER A 221 3.44 39.20 -21.00
C SER A 221 3.73 37.72 -20.72
N ALA A 222 4.00 37.39 -19.46
CA ALA A 222 4.14 36.02 -18.97
C ALA A 222 3.31 35.84 -17.69
N GLU A 223 2.46 34.82 -17.63
CA GLU A 223 1.53 34.60 -16.50
C GLU A 223 1.49 33.14 -16.04
N LEU A 224 1.67 32.91 -14.74
CA LEU A 224 1.41 31.63 -14.09
C LEU A 224 0.11 31.69 -13.28
N ASP A 225 -0.78 30.73 -13.50
CA ASP A 225 -1.94 30.48 -12.63
C ASP A 225 -1.70 29.20 -11.82
N ALA A 226 -1.36 29.35 -10.55
CA ALA A 226 -0.99 28.27 -9.65
C ALA A 226 -2.01 28.06 -8.53
N ARG A 227 -2.36 26.80 -8.26
CA ARG A 227 -3.22 26.40 -7.15
C ARG A 227 -2.71 25.13 -6.49
N ASN A 228 -2.77 25.09 -5.15
CA ASN A 228 -2.26 23.96 -4.36
C ASN A 228 -0.78 23.69 -4.68
N VAL A 229 0.03 24.74 -4.83
CA VAL A 229 1.46 24.61 -5.16
C VAL A 229 2.29 24.82 -3.90
N ILE A 230 3.23 23.92 -3.62
CA ILE A 230 4.33 24.21 -2.70
C ILE A 230 5.47 24.79 -3.51
N ALA A 231 5.88 26.01 -3.20
CA ALA A 231 7.02 26.65 -3.83
C ALA A 231 8.11 26.94 -2.82
N PHE A 232 9.31 26.41 -3.07
CA PHE A 232 10.49 26.66 -2.28
C PHE A 232 11.66 27.07 -3.18
N GLY A 233 12.26 28.22 -2.89
CA GLY A 233 13.52 28.63 -3.50
C GLY A 233 14.45 29.30 -2.49
N ALA A 234 15.74 28.98 -2.55
CA ALA A 234 16.71 29.50 -1.58
C ALA A 234 16.86 31.04 -1.59
N ALA A 235 16.48 31.71 -2.68
CA ALA A 235 16.44 33.17 -2.77
C ALA A 235 15.02 33.75 -2.79
N ALA A 236 14.08 33.07 -3.45
CA ALA A 236 12.67 33.42 -3.45
C ALA A 236 11.82 32.17 -3.75
N ASP A 237 10.68 32.04 -3.11
CA ASP A 237 9.74 30.96 -3.40
C ASP A 237 8.98 31.24 -4.69
N ALA A 238 8.61 32.51 -4.93
CA ALA A 238 7.95 32.96 -6.13
C ALA A 238 8.52 34.30 -6.63
N ALA A 239 8.83 34.40 -7.93
CA ALA A 239 9.40 35.60 -8.52
C ALA A 239 8.67 36.06 -9.80
N ALA A 240 8.58 37.37 -9.98
CA ALA A 240 8.16 38.01 -11.23
C ALA A 240 9.19 39.07 -11.66
N ASP A 241 9.64 39.02 -12.92
CA ASP A 241 10.54 40.03 -13.51
C ASP A 241 9.97 40.58 -14.82
N ALA A 242 9.73 41.89 -14.87
CA ALA A 242 9.17 42.55 -16.04
C ALA A 242 10.07 43.67 -16.58
N GLY A 243 10.57 43.51 -17.81
CA GLY A 243 11.24 44.57 -18.56
C GLY A 243 10.31 45.76 -18.88
N SER A 244 10.87 46.86 -19.38
CA SER A 244 10.06 48.06 -19.72
C SER A 244 8.91 47.71 -20.67
N SER A 245 7.71 48.18 -20.34
CA SER A 245 6.46 47.89 -21.08
C SER A 245 6.01 46.43 -21.10
N SER A 246 6.66 45.53 -20.33
CA SER A 246 6.27 44.14 -20.19
C SER A 246 5.46 43.88 -18.91
N THR A 247 4.83 42.71 -18.83
CA THR A 247 4.07 42.26 -17.65
C THR A 247 4.46 40.84 -17.27
N ALA A 248 4.85 40.60 -16.01
CA ALA A 248 5.11 39.26 -15.47
C ALA A 248 4.23 39.05 -14.24
N ARG A 249 3.49 37.93 -14.20
CA ARG A 249 2.51 37.63 -13.14
C ARG A 249 2.64 36.21 -12.63
N VAL A 250 2.63 36.07 -11.31
CA VAL A 250 2.49 34.77 -10.64
C VAL A 250 1.28 34.83 -9.72
N ASN A 251 0.18 34.21 -10.15
CA ASN A 251 -1.06 34.12 -9.40
C ASN A 251 -1.06 32.82 -8.58
N LEU A 252 -1.22 32.91 -7.25
CA LEU A 252 -1.22 31.75 -6.36
C LEU A 252 -2.48 31.74 -5.50
N ALA A 253 -3.12 30.57 -5.39
CA ALA A 253 -4.25 30.35 -4.49
C ALA A 253 -4.15 29.01 -3.77
N SER A 254 -4.43 28.99 -2.46
CA SER A 254 -4.29 27.80 -1.61
C SER A 254 -2.92 27.12 -1.76
N SER A 255 -1.86 27.92 -1.90
CA SER A 255 -0.47 27.49 -2.13
C SER A 255 0.41 27.79 -0.91
N ASN A 256 1.58 27.17 -0.82
CA ASN A 256 2.54 27.37 0.26
C ASN A 256 3.82 28.05 -0.29
N PHE A 257 4.08 29.27 0.17
CA PHE A 257 5.25 30.10 -0.18
C PHE A 257 5.33 31.30 0.78
N ASP A 258 6.52 31.81 1.04
CA ASP A 258 6.74 32.98 1.90
C ASP A 258 7.54 34.08 1.19
N GLN A 259 8.69 33.73 0.62
CA GLN A 259 9.59 34.71 0.00
C GLN A 259 9.15 35.05 -1.42
N VAL A 260 8.82 36.33 -1.65
CA VAL A 260 8.43 36.82 -2.98
C VAL A 260 9.43 37.85 -3.51
N ASP A 261 9.70 37.80 -4.81
CA ASP A 261 10.53 38.79 -5.49
C ASP A 261 9.79 39.40 -6.69
N GLU A 262 9.78 40.73 -6.78
CA GLU A 262 9.10 41.49 -7.84
C GLU A 262 10.08 42.54 -8.38
N THR A 263 10.60 42.32 -9.59
CA THR A 263 11.69 43.12 -10.16
C THR A 263 11.39 43.63 -11.59
N GLY A 264 12.23 44.56 -12.05
CA GLY A 264 12.15 45.11 -13.40
C GLY A 264 11.45 46.48 -13.52
N ALA A 265 11.43 47.02 -14.73
CA ALA A 265 10.89 48.36 -15.05
C ALA A 265 9.44 48.33 -15.59
N GLY A 266 8.88 47.14 -15.77
CA GLY A 266 7.51 46.88 -16.21
C GLY A 266 6.57 46.59 -15.04
N THR A 267 5.56 45.76 -15.29
CA THR A 267 4.61 45.30 -14.27
C THR A 267 4.96 43.89 -13.82
N ALA A 268 5.76 43.75 -12.77
CA ALA A 268 5.98 42.48 -12.08
C ALA A 268 5.02 42.36 -10.90
N GLN A 269 4.34 41.22 -10.76
CA GLN A 269 3.43 40.98 -9.65
C GLN A 269 3.38 39.50 -9.26
N VAL A 270 3.55 39.23 -7.97
CA VAL A 270 3.33 37.94 -7.33
C VAL A 270 2.16 38.09 -6.37
N THR A 271 1.34 37.05 -6.22
CA THR A 271 0.29 37.06 -5.19
C THR A 271 0.94 37.18 -3.82
N ALA A 272 0.43 38.06 -2.96
CA ALA A 272 0.99 38.25 -1.63
C ALA A 272 0.93 36.94 -0.81
N ALA A 273 2.06 36.59 -0.18
CA ALA A 273 2.15 35.52 0.79
C ALA A 273 1.10 35.68 1.91
N GLY A 274 0.48 34.58 2.34
CA GLY A 274 -0.59 34.58 3.35
C GLY A 274 -1.96 35.12 2.89
N SER A 275 -2.13 35.44 1.60
CA SER A 275 -3.41 35.87 1.02
C SER A 275 -4.10 34.75 0.24
N ALA A 276 -5.39 34.88 -0.13
CA ALA A 276 -6.08 33.91 -1.00
C ALA A 276 -6.01 32.42 -0.56
N GLY A 277 -5.96 32.17 0.75
CA GLY A 277 -5.81 30.81 1.30
C GLY A 277 -4.37 30.28 1.28
N ASN A 278 -3.41 31.09 0.82
CA ASN A 278 -2.00 30.73 0.80
C ASN A 278 -1.41 30.67 2.22
N GLN A 279 -0.45 29.78 2.40
CA GLN A 279 0.28 29.55 3.64
C GLN A 279 1.72 30.05 3.52
N VAL A 280 2.27 30.49 4.66
CA VAL A 280 3.68 30.92 4.80
C VAL A 280 4.47 30.03 5.76
N ALA A 281 3.79 29.07 6.41
CA ALA A 281 4.47 28.15 7.31
C ALA A 281 5.28 27.15 6.48
N GLU A 282 6.56 27.02 6.81
CA GLU A 282 7.50 26.16 6.07
C GLU A 282 6.96 24.71 5.95
N PRO A 283 6.92 24.15 4.72
CA PRO A 283 6.46 22.79 4.49
C PRO A 283 7.46 21.79 5.07
N ARG A 284 6.97 20.61 5.49
CA ARG A 284 7.81 19.55 6.07
C ARG A 284 7.81 18.33 5.18
N PHE A 285 8.98 18.02 4.65
CA PHE A 285 9.21 16.84 3.82
C PHE A 285 10.05 15.78 4.54
N GLU A 286 10.02 14.55 4.04
CA GLU A 286 10.83 13.45 4.58
C GLU A 286 12.34 13.76 4.55
N ASP A 287 12.88 14.18 3.40
CA ASP A 287 14.26 14.68 3.28
C ASP A 287 14.38 15.58 2.04
N ALA A 288 14.08 16.87 2.23
CA ALA A 288 14.08 17.83 1.14
C ALA A 288 15.46 18.04 0.52
N ASP A 289 16.55 17.95 1.31
CA ASP A 289 17.90 18.08 0.78
C ASP A 289 18.28 16.88 -0.10
N ALA A 290 17.80 15.69 0.24
CA ALA A 290 18.02 14.48 -0.56
C ALA A 290 17.06 14.29 -1.76
N GLY A 291 15.99 15.08 -1.87
CA GLY A 291 15.01 14.92 -2.96
C GLY A 291 13.77 14.11 -2.62
N LEU A 292 13.62 13.75 -1.36
CA LEU A 292 12.43 13.08 -0.85
C LEU A 292 11.42 14.13 -0.42
N LEU A 293 10.62 14.58 -1.39
CA LEU A 293 9.63 15.65 -1.26
C LEU A 293 8.22 15.15 -0.89
N ASP A 294 8.14 13.93 -0.35
CA ASP A 294 6.93 13.40 0.27
C ASP A 294 6.65 14.16 1.57
N GLN A 295 5.39 14.50 1.79
CA GLN A 295 5.00 15.31 2.94
C GLN A 295 4.97 14.47 4.21
N ARG A 296 5.55 15.03 5.28
CA ARG A 296 5.41 14.45 6.62
C ARG A 296 4.00 14.69 7.16
N PRO A 297 3.48 13.81 8.04
CA PRO A 297 2.16 13.97 8.64
C PRO A 297 1.95 15.28 9.41
N ASP A 298 3.04 15.91 9.87
CA ASP A 298 3.02 17.16 10.63
C ASP A 298 3.27 18.40 9.77
N SER A 299 3.32 18.26 8.44
CA SER A 299 3.47 19.40 7.52
C SER A 299 2.23 20.29 7.56
N PRO A 300 2.38 21.64 7.56
CA PRO A 300 1.24 22.56 7.53
C PRO A 300 0.41 22.48 6.23
N THR A 301 0.97 21.85 5.20
CA THR A 301 0.40 21.70 3.86
C THR A 301 -0.54 20.50 3.71
N VAL A 302 -0.56 19.59 4.69
CA VAL A 302 -1.52 18.47 4.77
C VAL A 302 -2.92 19.01 5.09
N ASP A 303 -3.93 18.51 4.39
CA ASP A 303 -5.35 18.91 4.47
C ASP A 303 -5.59 20.43 4.28
N ALA A 304 -4.70 21.12 3.55
CA ALA A 304 -4.73 22.58 3.43
C ALA A 304 -5.05 23.10 2.03
N GLY A 305 -5.14 22.23 1.04
CA GLY A 305 -5.43 22.56 -0.34
C GLY A 305 -6.92 22.80 -0.60
N SER A 306 -7.23 23.08 -1.85
CA SER A 306 -8.58 23.38 -2.32
C SER A 306 -8.96 22.58 -3.55
N ALA A 307 -10.22 22.17 -3.63
CA ALA A 307 -10.75 21.51 -4.83
C ALA A 307 -10.73 22.46 -6.06
N GLY A 308 -10.70 21.87 -7.25
CA GLY A 308 -10.67 22.58 -8.52
C GLY A 308 -11.04 21.67 -9.70
N THR A 309 -11.31 22.26 -10.86
CA THR A 309 -11.78 21.54 -12.06
C THR A 309 -10.65 20.96 -12.92
N LEU A 310 -9.40 21.33 -12.64
CA LEU A 310 -8.19 20.88 -13.37
C LEU A 310 -7.30 19.97 -12.52
N LEU A 311 -7.83 19.45 -11.41
CA LEU A 311 -7.09 18.52 -10.57
C LEU A 311 -7.17 17.11 -11.17
N GLY A 312 -6.06 16.38 -11.16
CA GLY A 312 -6.06 14.96 -11.47
C GLY A 312 -6.77 14.14 -10.40
N PRO A 313 -7.17 12.90 -10.70
CA PRO A 313 -7.75 11.99 -9.72
C PRO A 313 -6.70 11.43 -8.73
N PHE A 314 -5.41 11.47 -9.09
CA PHE A 314 -4.33 10.82 -8.36
C PHE A 314 -3.17 11.79 -8.08
N ASP A 315 -2.46 11.56 -6.98
CA ASP A 315 -1.20 12.24 -6.61
C ASP A 315 0.00 11.66 -7.38
N ILE A 316 1.19 12.19 -7.13
CA ILE A 316 2.45 11.75 -7.76
C ILE A 316 2.77 10.25 -7.59
N HIS A 317 2.20 9.59 -6.59
CA HIS A 317 2.37 8.16 -6.30
C HIS A 317 1.23 7.29 -6.83
N GLY A 318 0.25 7.88 -7.52
CA GLY A 318 -0.93 7.17 -8.02
C GLY A 318 -2.02 6.94 -6.98
N ARG A 319 -1.94 7.57 -5.81
CA ARG A 319 -2.95 7.48 -4.75
C ARG A 319 -4.05 8.53 -4.97
N PRO A 320 -5.30 8.30 -4.51
CA PRO A 320 -6.38 9.28 -4.71
C PRO A 320 -6.04 10.65 -4.09
N ARG A 321 -6.35 11.76 -4.77
CA ARG A 321 -6.13 13.15 -4.24
C ARG A 321 -7.03 13.55 -3.06
N VAL A 322 -7.89 12.65 -2.59
CA VAL A 322 -8.76 12.92 -1.43
C VAL A 322 -8.69 11.71 -0.52
N GLN A 323 -7.75 11.74 0.42
CA GLN A 323 -7.59 10.71 1.46
C GLN A 323 -7.93 11.25 2.86
N GLY A 324 -7.90 12.58 3.04
CA GLY A 324 -8.20 13.26 4.30
C GLY A 324 -9.50 14.09 4.31
N GLY A 325 -9.49 15.15 5.12
CA GLY A 325 -10.57 16.12 5.22
C GLY A 325 -10.58 17.13 4.06
N ALA A 326 -9.43 17.35 3.43
CA ALA A 326 -9.24 18.14 2.23
C ALA A 326 -8.11 17.55 1.37
N ILE A 327 -7.90 18.13 0.19
CA ILE A 327 -6.75 17.82 -0.67
C ILE A 327 -5.52 18.49 -0.06
N ASP A 328 -4.34 17.88 -0.18
CA ASP A 328 -3.09 18.49 0.25
C ASP A 328 -2.59 19.58 -0.71
N ILE A 329 -1.83 20.55 -0.20
CA ILE A 329 -1.05 21.46 -1.05
C ILE A 329 0.18 20.68 -1.54
N GLY A 330 0.49 20.75 -2.84
CA GLY A 330 1.63 20.07 -3.46
C GLY A 330 1.25 18.83 -4.27
N ALA A 331 2.26 18.14 -4.79
CA ALA A 331 2.12 16.97 -5.66
C ALA A 331 1.73 15.69 -4.95
N ASP A 332 2.08 15.61 -3.67
CA ASP A 332 1.84 14.46 -2.81
C ASP A 332 0.49 14.61 -2.08
N GLU A 333 -0.26 13.51 -1.93
CA GLU A 333 -1.37 13.43 -0.98
C GLU A 333 -0.92 12.51 0.17
N HIS A 334 -0.69 13.10 1.34
CA HIS A 334 -0.29 12.37 2.52
C HIS A 334 -1.43 11.46 2.98
N ASP A 335 -1.22 10.14 2.85
CA ASP A 335 -2.10 9.17 3.49
C ASP A 335 -1.84 9.19 4.99
N GLY A 336 -2.84 9.64 5.75
CA GLY A 336 -2.84 9.58 7.22
C GLY A 336 -3.72 8.46 7.79
N THR A 337 -4.23 7.55 6.95
CA THR A 337 -5.20 6.51 7.34
C THR A 337 -4.51 5.17 7.57
N PRO A 338 -4.31 4.73 8.83
CA PRO A 338 -3.72 3.42 9.07
C PRO A 338 -4.62 2.28 8.57
N PRO A 339 -4.00 1.15 8.16
CA PRO A 339 -4.74 -0.04 7.76
C PRO A 339 -5.48 -0.65 8.95
N ARG A 340 -6.52 -1.44 8.67
CA ARG A 340 -7.24 -2.26 9.66
C ARG A 340 -7.03 -3.72 9.39
N THR A 341 -6.58 -4.45 10.41
CA THR A 341 -6.35 -5.88 10.28
C THR A 341 -7.56 -6.71 10.72
N SER A 342 -7.74 -7.88 10.10
CA SER A 342 -8.71 -8.88 10.52
C SER A 342 -8.06 -10.26 10.63
N ILE A 343 -8.32 -10.96 11.74
CA ILE A 343 -7.85 -12.34 11.95
C ILE A 343 -8.89 -13.30 11.36
N GLU A 344 -8.58 -13.82 10.17
CA GLU A 344 -9.41 -14.76 9.41
C GLU A 344 -9.49 -16.13 10.07
N SER A 345 -8.38 -16.64 10.61
CA SER A 345 -8.36 -17.92 11.29
C SER A 345 -7.29 -17.99 12.38
N GLY A 346 -7.48 -18.94 13.29
CA GLY A 346 -6.63 -19.14 14.45
C GLY A 346 -7.05 -20.38 15.23
N PRO A 347 -6.37 -20.69 16.36
CA PRO A 347 -6.73 -21.82 17.18
C PRO A 347 -8.18 -21.71 17.69
N PRO A 348 -8.82 -22.84 18.02
CA PRO A 348 -9.99 -22.82 18.88
C PRO A 348 -9.63 -22.18 20.24
N GLN A 349 -10.64 -21.83 21.03
CA GLN A 349 -10.45 -21.15 22.32
C GLN A 349 -9.49 -21.87 23.27
N ALA A 350 -9.35 -23.21 23.17
CA ALA A 350 -8.37 -23.97 23.92
C ALA A 350 -7.67 -25.01 23.05
N VAL A 351 -6.35 -25.15 23.23
CA VAL A 351 -5.49 -26.05 22.44
C VAL A 351 -4.54 -26.84 23.33
N SER A 352 -4.23 -28.08 22.93
CA SER A 352 -3.24 -28.94 23.61
C SER A 352 -1.83 -28.84 23.04
N VAL A 353 -1.64 -28.06 21.99
CA VAL A 353 -0.35 -27.84 21.34
C VAL A 353 0.25 -26.52 21.79
N GLY A 354 1.58 -26.46 21.88
CA GLY A 354 2.30 -25.24 22.26
C GLY A 354 2.62 -24.31 21.11
N LYS A 355 2.30 -24.66 19.86
CA LYS A 355 2.45 -23.78 18.70
C LYS A 355 1.11 -23.67 17.99
N VAL A 356 0.69 -22.46 17.68
CA VAL A 356 -0.57 -22.18 17.01
C VAL A 356 -0.31 -21.31 15.78
N THR A 357 -1.16 -21.44 14.78
CA THR A 357 -1.06 -20.72 13.51
C THR A 357 -2.27 -19.81 13.35
N PHE A 358 -2.03 -18.59 12.87
CA PHE A 358 -3.04 -17.59 12.56
C PHE A 358 -2.95 -17.21 11.08
N THR A 359 -4.09 -16.94 10.47
CA THR A 359 -4.18 -16.22 9.19
C THR A 359 -4.91 -14.93 9.43
N PHE A 360 -4.45 -13.87 8.79
CA PHE A 360 -4.99 -12.53 8.87
C PHE A 360 -4.81 -11.81 7.54
N GLN A 361 -5.49 -10.68 7.39
CA GLN A 361 -5.42 -9.77 6.25
C GLN A 361 -5.59 -8.31 6.74
N ALA A 362 -5.43 -7.35 5.84
CA ALA A 362 -5.76 -5.94 6.03
C ALA A 362 -6.74 -5.48 4.95
N ASP A 363 -7.42 -4.36 5.19
CA ASP A 363 -8.20 -3.64 4.17
C ASP A 363 -7.32 -2.90 3.15
N ASP A 364 -6.06 -2.65 3.49
CA ASP A 364 -5.00 -2.25 2.57
C ASP A 364 -4.22 -3.48 2.05
N PRO A 365 -4.24 -3.76 0.71
CA PRO A 365 -3.53 -4.89 0.12
C PRO A 365 -2.01 -4.76 0.14
N ASN A 366 -1.47 -3.54 0.29
CA ASN A 366 -0.03 -3.26 0.32
C ASN A 366 0.53 -3.21 1.75
N ALA A 367 -0.33 -3.30 2.77
CA ALA A 367 0.10 -3.23 4.16
C ALA A 367 1.08 -4.36 4.54
N THR A 368 2.12 -3.97 5.28
CA THR A 368 2.97 -4.89 6.02
C THR A 368 2.39 -5.15 7.41
N PHE A 369 2.81 -6.24 8.07
CA PHE A 369 2.25 -6.64 9.35
C PHE A 369 3.31 -6.74 10.43
N GLU A 370 2.92 -6.35 11.64
CA GLU A 370 3.63 -6.70 12.85
C GLU A 370 2.75 -7.56 13.74
N CYS A 371 3.36 -8.60 14.32
CA CYS A 371 2.71 -9.55 15.19
C CYS A 371 3.36 -9.54 16.57
N ARG A 372 2.57 -9.83 17.60
CA ARG A 372 3.08 -10.22 18.91
C ARG A 372 2.17 -11.23 19.59
N THR A 373 2.75 -12.02 20.48
CA THR A 373 1.99 -12.90 21.38
C THR A 373 2.21 -12.40 22.81
N ASP A 374 1.12 -12.23 23.55
CA ASP A 374 1.12 -11.66 24.90
C ASP A 374 1.79 -10.28 24.94
N ASP A 375 2.83 -10.14 25.77
CA ASP A 375 3.60 -8.92 25.98
C ASP A 375 4.95 -8.94 25.25
N ASP A 376 5.15 -9.87 24.31
CA ASP A 376 6.34 -9.87 23.47
C ASP A 376 6.44 -8.58 22.63
N PRO A 377 7.66 -8.13 22.27
CA PRO A 377 7.84 -7.04 21.32
C PRO A 377 7.13 -7.31 19.99
N TRP A 378 6.69 -6.24 19.34
CA TRP A 378 6.23 -6.32 17.96
C TRP A 378 7.39 -6.78 17.06
N VAL A 379 7.09 -7.74 16.19
CA VAL A 379 8.03 -8.24 15.18
C VAL A 379 7.33 -8.29 13.83
N SER A 380 8.05 -7.96 12.76
CA SER A 380 7.53 -8.14 11.41
C SER A 380 7.13 -9.60 11.18
N CYS A 381 5.96 -9.81 10.57
CA CYS A 381 5.40 -11.12 10.32
C CYS A 381 4.63 -11.14 8.99
N SER A 382 4.33 -12.35 8.51
CA SER A 382 3.47 -12.55 7.35
C SER A 382 2.38 -13.57 7.68
N SER A 383 1.26 -13.48 6.96
CA SER A 383 0.17 -14.44 7.02
C SER A 383 0.48 -15.61 6.08
N PRO A 384 0.44 -16.88 6.54
CA PRO A 384 0.13 -17.34 7.89
C PRO A 384 1.31 -17.20 8.88
N TYR A 385 1.01 -16.80 10.12
CA TYR A 385 1.99 -16.71 11.21
C TYR A 385 1.86 -17.87 12.19
N THR A 386 2.97 -18.51 12.56
CA THR A 386 3.00 -19.56 13.59
C THR A 386 3.83 -19.13 14.79
N THR A 387 3.25 -19.21 15.98
CA THR A 387 3.92 -18.78 17.22
C THR A 387 5.12 -19.66 17.57
N GLY A 388 5.99 -19.11 18.42
CA GLY A 388 6.92 -19.90 19.22
C GLY A 388 6.20 -20.90 20.15
N SER A 389 6.99 -21.66 20.92
CA SER A 389 6.42 -22.60 21.89
C SER A 389 5.90 -21.88 23.14
N LEU A 390 4.58 -21.86 23.29
CA LEU A 390 3.85 -21.24 24.39
C LEU A 390 3.74 -22.17 25.60
N VAL A 391 3.63 -21.60 26.79
CA VAL A 391 3.49 -22.31 28.07
C VAL A 391 2.03 -22.67 28.36
N GLN A 392 1.74 -23.30 29.50
CA GLN A 392 0.36 -23.48 29.96
C GLN A 392 -0.21 -22.12 30.37
N GLY A 393 -1.40 -21.75 29.89
CA GLY A 393 -2.08 -20.54 30.34
C GLY A 393 -2.92 -19.89 29.26
N ASP A 394 -3.47 -18.73 29.61
CA ASP A 394 -4.16 -17.85 28.67
C ASP A 394 -3.13 -17.04 27.89
N HIS A 395 -3.42 -16.87 26.61
CA HIS A 395 -2.58 -16.17 25.64
C HIS A 395 -3.44 -15.26 24.77
N VAL A 396 -2.81 -14.24 24.22
CA VAL A 396 -3.40 -13.34 23.24
C VAL A 396 -2.45 -13.14 22.08
N PHE A 397 -2.93 -13.40 20.87
CA PHE A 397 -2.24 -13.02 19.65
C PHE A 397 -2.76 -11.67 19.19
N ARG A 398 -1.85 -10.79 18.77
CA ARG A 398 -2.16 -9.48 18.21
C ARG A 398 -1.44 -9.31 16.89
N VAL A 399 -2.14 -8.74 15.92
CA VAL A 399 -1.58 -8.31 14.65
C VAL A 399 -2.00 -6.86 14.40
N ARG A 400 -1.08 -6.06 13.88
CA ARG A 400 -1.35 -4.69 13.44
C ARG A 400 -0.79 -4.49 12.04
N GLY A 401 -1.50 -3.73 11.21
CA GLY A 401 -1.04 -3.34 9.87
C GLY A 401 -0.19 -2.07 9.91
N ILE A 402 0.69 -1.93 8.92
CA ILE A 402 1.44 -0.73 8.61
C ILE A 402 1.36 -0.54 7.08
N ASP A 403 0.81 0.58 6.63
CA ASP A 403 0.72 0.88 5.19
C ASP A 403 2.06 1.37 4.61
N GLU A 404 2.08 1.68 3.31
CA GLU A 404 3.25 2.19 2.61
C GLU A 404 3.64 3.61 3.07
N ALA A 405 2.69 4.40 3.56
CA ALA A 405 2.93 5.73 4.14
C ALA A 405 3.48 5.67 5.59
N GLY A 406 3.59 4.46 6.17
CA GLY A 406 4.10 4.24 7.51
C GLY A 406 3.07 4.45 8.63
N ASN A 407 1.78 4.60 8.31
CA ASN A 407 0.75 4.69 9.33
C ASN A 407 0.56 3.34 9.99
N VAL A 408 0.65 3.34 11.32
CA VAL A 408 0.53 2.12 12.12
C VAL A 408 -0.88 2.00 12.71
N GLU A 409 -1.51 0.84 12.52
CA GLU A 409 -2.82 0.55 13.10
C GLU A 409 -2.77 0.73 14.63
N SER A 410 -3.58 1.68 15.12
CA SER A 410 -3.62 2.05 16.53
C SER A 410 -4.38 1.04 17.40
N THR A 411 -5.29 0.28 16.80
CA THR A 411 -6.13 -0.74 17.47
C THR A 411 -5.91 -2.10 16.82
N PRO A 412 -4.88 -2.87 17.24
CA PRO A 412 -4.56 -4.17 16.65
C PRO A 412 -5.71 -5.17 16.73
N ALA A 413 -5.86 -6.03 15.73
CA ALA A 413 -6.75 -7.18 15.83
C ALA A 413 -6.21 -8.18 16.86
N GLU A 414 -7.09 -8.68 17.73
CA GLU A 414 -6.72 -9.58 18.83
C GLU A 414 -7.47 -10.92 18.77
N ARG A 415 -6.79 -12.01 19.14
CA ARG A 415 -7.39 -13.33 19.35
C ARG A 415 -6.91 -13.95 20.65
N TYR A 416 -7.84 -14.18 21.56
CA TYR A 416 -7.60 -14.86 22.84
C TYR A 416 -7.72 -16.37 22.69
N PHE A 417 -6.81 -17.11 23.34
CA PHE A 417 -6.82 -18.57 23.38
C PHE A 417 -6.07 -19.09 24.61
N THR A 418 -6.39 -20.30 25.04
CA THR A 418 -5.74 -20.97 26.17
C THR A 418 -4.91 -22.14 25.68
N VAL A 419 -3.64 -22.19 26.08
CA VAL A 419 -2.81 -23.38 25.92
C VAL A 419 -2.98 -24.24 27.16
N ASP A 420 -3.59 -25.40 26.95
CA ASP A 420 -3.83 -26.38 28.00
C ASP A 420 -3.20 -27.72 27.64
N LYS A 421 -2.12 -28.07 28.34
CA LYS A 421 -1.29 -29.27 28.14
C LYS A 421 -1.42 -30.27 29.28
N VAL A 422 -2.28 -30.02 30.27
CA VAL A 422 -2.34 -30.81 31.51
C VAL A 422 -3.75 -31.19 31.84
N VAL A 423 -3.92 -32.31 32.54
CA VAL A 423 -5.23 -32.65 33.11
C VAL A 423 -5.34 -32.04 34.52
N ALA A 424 -6.17 -31.02 34.70
CA ALA A 424 -6.25 -30.27 35.96
C ALA A 424 -6.73 -31.13 37.14
N GLY A 425 -5.99 -31.08 38.25
CA GLY A 425 -6.37 -31.70 39.52
C GLY A 425 -6.54 -33.24 39.49
N ALA A 426 -5.92 -33.91 38.52
CA ALA A 426 -5.99 -35.37 38.35
C ALA A 426 -5.41 -36.12 39.56
N ASN A 427 -6.28 -36.72 40.36
CA ASN A 427 -5.92 -37.37 41.62
C ASN A 427 -6.58 -38.75 41.75
N ALA A 428 -5.82 -39.73 42.24
CA ALA A 428 -6.33 -41.06 42.54
C ALA A 428 -5.90 -41.53 43.93
N SER A 429 -6.86 -42.05 44.70
CA SER A 429 -6.61 -42.71 45.97
C SER A 429 -7.23 -44.11 45.95
N ALA A 430 -6.41 -45.13 46.19
CA ALA A 430 -6.89 -46.51 46.21
C ALA A 430 -7.08 -46.99 47.65
N LYS A 431 -8.18 -47.68 47.90
CA LYS A 431 -8.40 -48.48 49.11
C LYS A 431 -8.79 -49.88 48.66
N LEU A 432 -8.02 -50.92 49.03
CA LEU A 432 -8.55 -52.28 48.87
C LEU A 432 -9.62 -52.52 49.90
N ARG A 433 -10.75 -53.07 49.46
CA ARG A 433 -11.73 -53.66 50.36
C ARG A 433 -11.88 -55.12 49.99
N GLN A 434 -11.38 -56.01 50.84
CA GLN A 434 -11.81 -57.40 50.84
C GLN A 434 -13.25 -57.43 51.35
N ARG A 435 -14.18 -58.05 50.63
CA ARG A 435 -15.48 -58.42 51.20
C ARG A 435 -15.19 -59.50 52.24
N VAL A 436 -15.22 -59.15 53.52
CA VAL A 436 -14.99 -60.09 54.62
C VAL A 436 -16.09 -61.16 54.53
N GLY A 437 -15.70 -62.42 54.32
CA GLY A 437 -16.60 -63.58 54.14
C GLY A 437 -16.91 -64.00 52.69
N GLY A 438 -16.43 -63.31 51.66
CA GLY A 438 -16.75 -63.62 50.24
C GLY A 438 -15.66 -64.38 49.46
N ARG A 439 -16.06 -65.17 48.43
CA ARG A 439 -15.16 -65.92 47.51
C ARG A 439 -14.44 -65.05 46.46
N SER A 440 -14.60 -63.71 46.45
CA SER A 440 -14.08 -62.81 45.42
C SER A 440 -13.35 -61.59 45.99
N VAL A 441 -12.23 -61.22 45.37
CA VAL A 441 -11.45 -60.00 45.68
C VAL A 441 -11.73 -58.97 44.58
N SER A 442 -12.17 -57.78 44.95
CA SER A 442 -12.34 -56.65 44.05
C SER A 442 -11.32 -55.56 44.36
N LEU A 443 -10.73 -55.01 43.29
CA LEU A 443 -9.79 -53.89 43.35
C LEU A 443 -10.59 -52.64 42.96
N ALA A 444 -10.55 -51.60 43.81
CA ALA A 444 -11.25 -50.36 43.54
C ALA A 444 -10.35 -49.15 43.84
N VAL A 445 -10.51 -48.10 43.05
CA VAL A 445 -9.80 -46.83 43.21
C VAL A 445 -10.81 -45.69 43.15
N ASN A 446 -10.71 -44.75 44.09
CA ASN A 446 -11.45 -43.50 44.02
C ASN A 446 -10.62 -42.50 43.22
N VAL A 447 -11.24 -41.82 42.28
CA VAL A 447 -10.61 -40.87 41.36
C VAL A 447 -11.37 -39.55 41.37
N ARG A 448 -10.66 -38.45 41.17
CA ARG A 448 -11.20 -37.10 41.05
C ARG A 448 -10.32 -36.31 40.08
N ALA A 449 -10.90 -35.40 39.32
CA ALA A 449 -10.20 -34.38 38.54
C ALA A 449 -10.85 -33.02 38.84
N ALA A 450 -10.14 -31.92 38.65
CA ALA A 450 -10.71 -30.57 38.76
C ALA A 450 -11.52 -30.18 37.51
N GLU A 451 -11.42 -30.96 36.44
CA GLU A 451 -12.10 -30.74 35.16
C GLU A 451 -12.84 -31.99 34.66
N LEU A 452 -13.53 -31.85 33.52
CA LEU A 452 -14.17 -32.96 32.83
C LEU A 452 -13.11 -33.86 32.19
N ALA A 453 -13.03 -35.12 32.60
CA ALA A 453 -12.04 -36.06 32.06
C ALA A 453 -12.60 -37.47 31.87
N ARG A 454 -12.18 -38.15 30.80
CA ARG A 454 -12.32 -39.60 30.69
C ARG A 454 -11.25 -40.28 31.53
N VAL A 455 -11.63 -41.23 32.37
CA VAL A 455 -10.72 -41.93 33.28
C VAL A 455 -10.76 -43.43 33.06
N SER A 456 -9.59 -44.07 33.17
CA SER A 456 -9.47 -45.52 33.25
C SER A 456 -8.37 -45.92 34.23
N ALA A 457 -8.45 -47.15 34.76
CA ALA A 457 -7.45 -47.68 35.67
C ALA A 457 -6.98 -49.07 35.24
N THR A 458 -5.68 -49.30 35.29
CA THR A 458 -5.05 -50.61 35.15
C THR A 458 -4.36 -51.00 36.45
N GLY A 459 -4.23 -52.29 36.73
CA GLY A 459 -3.57 -52.73 37.95
C GLY A 459 -2.88 -54.07 37.79
N VAL A 460 -1.82 -54.28 38.57
CA VAL A 460 -1.12 -55.56 38.68
C VAL A 460 -1.12 -55.99 40.13
N VAL A 461 -1.62 -57.21 40.37
CA VAL A 461 -1.61 -57.86 41.67
C VAL A 461 -0.51 -58.92 41.70
N ARG A 462 0.37 -58.83 42.69
CA ARG A 462 1.42 -59.82 42.98
C ARG A 462 0.94 -60.77 44.07
N ALA A 463 0.95 -62.06 43.75
CA ALA A 463 0.63 -63.15 44.68
C ALA A 463 1.74 -64.20 44.62
N GLY A 464 2.73 -64.10 45.51
CA GLY A 464 4.00 -64.84 45.38
C GLY A 464 4.74 -64.47 44.10
N LYS A 465 5.21 -65.46 43.33
CA LYS A 465 5.90 -65.26 42.04
C LYS A 465 4.98 -64.84 40.88
N ARG A 466 3.65 -64.77 41.07
CA ARG A 466 2.68 -64.54 39.98
C ARG A 466 2.24 -63.08 39.91
N ARG A 467 2.13 -62.55 38.68
CA ARG A 467 1.58 -61.21 38.36
C ARG A 467 0.24 -61.35 37.63
N LEU A 468 -0.82 -60.77 38.18
CA LEU A 468 -2.19 -60.87 37.66
C LEU A 468 -2.70 -59.47 37.29
N ARG A 469 -3.17 -59.28 36.05
CA ARG A 469 -3.58 -57.98 35.50
C ARG A 469 -5.07 -57.71 35.73
N PHE A 470 -5.38 -56.44 35.99
CA PHE A 470 -6.72 -55.90 36.23
C PHE A 470 -6.93 -54.64 35.41
N ARG A 471 -8.17 -54.36 35.00
CA ARG A 471 -8.56 -53.11 34.32
C ARG A 471 -9.98 -52.68 34.70
N SER A 472 -10.24 -51.38 34.73
CA SER A 472 -11.60 -50.83 34.80
C SER A 472 -12.21 -50.70 33.40
N ARG A 473 -13.51 -50.44 33.33
CA ARG A 473 -14.09 -49.77 32.14
C ARG A 473 -13.68 -48.30 32.18
N GLN A 474 -13.56 -47.69 31.02
CA GLN A 474 -13.41 -46.24 30.90
C GLN A 474 -14.74 -45.57 31.25
N THR A 475 -14.68 -44.39 31.88
CA THR A 475 -15.87 -43.62 32.24
C THR A 475 -15.55 -42.13 32.28
N THR A 476 -16.57 -41.27 32.16
CA THR A 476 -16.40 -39.82 32.27
C THR A 476 -16.48 -39.39 33.74
N LEU A 477 -15.60 -38.49 34.16
CA LEU A 477 -15.64 -37.80 35.44
C LEU A 477 -16.14 -36.39 35.23
N THR A 478 -17.16 -36.00 35.97
CA THR A 478 -17.54 -34.59 36.12
C THR A 478 -16.50 -33.89 36.99
N ALA A 479 -16.16 -32.66 36.64
CA ALA A 479 -15.25 -31.80 37.39
C ALA A 479 -15.58 -31.79 38.89
N GLY A 480 -14.56 -31.97 39.73
CA GLY A 480 -14.66 -31.93 41.19
C GLY A 480 -15.32 -33.15 41.84
N VAL A 481 -15.91 -34.09 41.09
CA VAL A 481 -16.64 -35.23 41.66
C VAL A 481 -15.72 -36.44 41.88
N VAL A 482 -15.81 -37.04 43.08
CA VAL A 482 -15.12 -38.30 43.38
C VAL A 482 -15.93 -39.47 42.81
N ARG A 483 -15.32 -40.29 41.95
CA ARG A 483 -15.93 -41.51 41.40
C ARG A 483 -15.13 -42.74 41.77
N LYS A 484 -15.81 -43.87 42.00
CA LYS A 484 -15.16 -45.16 42.28
C LYS A 484 -15.07 -46.00 41.02
N LEU A 485 -13.85 -46.37 40.62
CA LEU A 485 -13.61 -47.32 39.54
C LEU A 485 -13.42 -48.72 40.12
N ILE A 486 -14.18 -49.69 39.61
CA ILE A 486 -14.01 -51.11 39.95
C ILE A 486 -13.17 -51.76 38.85
N LEU A 487 -12.05 -52.35 39.23
CA LEU A 487 -11.17 -53.06 38.33
C LEU A 487 -11.53 -54.55 38.33
N LYS A 488 -11.76 -55.10 37.13
CA LYS A 488 -12.02 -56.53 36.92
C LYS A 488 -10.75 -57.25 36.46
N PRO A 489 -10.58 -58.53 36.81
CA PRO A 489 -9.44 -59.31 36.34
C PRO A 489 -9.49 -59.47 34.83
N VAL A 490 -8.34 -59.36 34.16
CA VAL A 490 -8.26 -59.57 32.70
C VAL A 490 -8.47 -61.04 32.33
N LYS A 491 -7.96 -61.98 33.15
CA LYS A 491 -8.22 -63.43 33.02
C LYS A 491 -9.22 -63.90 34.07
N ARG A 492 -10.21 -64.70 33.67
CA ARG A 492 -11.32 -65.18 34.51
C ARG A 492 -10.86 -65.86 35.81
N ASP A 493 -9.74 -66.58 35.78
CA ASP A 493 -9.23 -67.35 36.92
C ASP A 493 -8.35 -66.53 37.90
N SER A 494 -8.00 -65.29 37.54
CA SER A 494 -7.08 -64.46 38.34
C SER A 494 -7.65 -64.11 39.72
N ALA A 495 -8.96 -63.84 39.82
CA ALA A 495 -9.60 -63.60 41.11
C ALA A 495 -9.53 -64.82 42.05
N ARG A 496 -9.76 -66.03 41.50
CA ARG A 496 -9.68 -67.29 42.26
C ARG A 496 -8.26 -67.56 42.75
N ARG A 497 -7.24 -67.24 41.94
CA ARG A 497 -5.82 -67.38 42.29
C ARG A 497 -5.42 -66.45 43.45
N ILE A 498 -5.90 -65.21 43.47
CA ILE A 498 -5.66 -64.27 44.58
C ILE A 498 -6.32 -64.76 45.87
N ALA A 499 -7.59 -65.19 45.78
CA ALA A 499 -8.31 -65.73 46.93
C ALA A 499 -7.66 -67.01 47.49
N LYS A 500 -7.03 -67.84 46.64
CA LYS A 500 -6.22 -69.00 47.10
C LYS A 500 -4.94 -68.56 47.80
N ALA A 501 -4.24 -67.54 47.28
CA ALA A 501 -3.01 -67.03 47.89
C ALA A 501 -3.26 -66.45 49.29
N LEU A 502 -4.31 -65.63 49.44
CA LEU A 502 -4.69 -65.04 50.73
C LEU A 502 -5.08 -66.11 51.76
N ARG A 503 -5.85 -67.14 51.37
CA ARG A 503 -6.20 -68.26 52.26
C ARG A 503 -5.01 -69.14 52.64
N GLY A 504 -4.00 -69.20 51.78
CA GLY A 504 -2.74 -69.90 52.06
C GLY A 504 -1.72 -69.06 52.83
N GLY A 505 -2.16 -68.03 53.57
CA GLY A 505 -1.30 -67.19 54.41
C GLY A 505 -0.43 -66.17 53.66
N LYS A 506 -0.57 -66.02 52.33
CA LYS A 506 0.31 -65.14 51.54
C LYS A 506 -0.24 -63.73 51.45
N ASN A 507 0.60 -62.75 51.76
CA ASN A 507 0.32 -61.33 51.51
C ASN A 507 0.22 -61.06 50.00
N VAL A 508 -0.64 -60.12 49.64
CA VAL A 508 -0.88 -59.72 48.25
C VAL A 508 -0.69 -58.22 48.11
N GLU A 509 0.05 -57.80 47.09
CA GLU A 509 0.28 -56.38 46.79
C GLU A 509 -0.27 -56.03 45.42
N ALA A 510 -1.04 -54.95 45.34
CA ALA A 510 -1.56 -54.39 44.11
C ALA A 510 -0.86 -53.06 43.82
N ALA A 511 -0.48 -52.84 42.57
CA ALA A 511 -0.09 -51.54 42.05
C ALA A 511 -1.11 -51.11 41.00
N ILE A 512 -1.76 -49.96 41.18
CA ILE A 512 -2.77 -49.42 40.28
C ILE A 512 -2.20 -48.18 39.58
N LYS A 513 -2.39 -48.09 38.28
CA LYS A 513 -2.09 -46.91 37.47
C LYS A 513 -3.41 -46.38 36.90
N VAL A 514 -3.71 -45.12 37.16
CA VAL A 514 -4.90 -44.41 36.65
C VAL A 514 -4.47 -43.42 35.59
N THR A 515 -5.13 -43.46 34.43
CA THR A 515 -4.95 -42.51 33.32
C THR A 515 -6.23 -41.68 33.16
N PHE A 516 -6.04 -40.38 33.13
CA PHE A 516 -7.06 -39.37 32.86
C PHE A 516 -6.79 -38.79 31.47
N THR A 517 -7.84 -38.47 30.73
CA THR A 517 -7.79 -37.80 29.43
C THR A 517 -8.86 -36.72 29.41
N ASP A 518 -8.49 -35.46 29.26
CA ASP A 518 -9.44 -34.34 29.21
C ASP A 518 -10.18 -34.26 27.85
N THR A 519 -10.84 -33.15 27.59
CA THR A 519 -11.53 -32.86 26.32
C THR A 519 -10.60 -32.48 25.17
N LEU A 520 -9.40 -31.98 25.46
CA LEU A 520 -8.38 -31.59 24.49
C LEU A 520 -7.41 -32.72 24.14
N GLY A 521 -7.57 -33.88 24.78
CA GLY A 521 -6.75 -35.07 24.58
C GLY A 521 -5.51 -35.15 25.47
N ASN A 522 -5.27 -34.19 26.37
CA ASN A 522 -4.15 -34.26 27.30
C ASN A 522 -4.32 -35.45 28.22
N THR A 523 -3.21 -36.12 28.55
CA THR A 523 -3.26 -37.29 29.42
C THR A 523 -2.40 -37.12 30.66
N ALA A 524 -3.00 -37.36 31.83
CA ALA A 524 -2.28 -37.46 33.09
C ALA A 524 -2.34 -38.89 33.60
N THR A 525 -1.19 -39.46 33.93
CA THR A 525 -1.12 -40.80 34.51
C THR A 525 -0.48 -40.77 35.88
N THR A 526 -1.22 -41.26 36.87
CA THR A 526 -0.75 -41.37 38.25
C THR A 526 0.44 -42.32 38.39
N GLY A 527 1.26 -42.10 39.41
CA GLY A 527 2.20 -43.11 39.90
C GLY A 527 1.50 -44.38 40.36
N ASN A 528 2.26 -45.43 40.69
CA ASN A 528 1.67 -46.67 41.20
C ASN A 528 1.01 -46.43 42.56
N VAL A 529 -0.32 -46.45 42.59
CA VAL A 529 -1.08 -46.48 43.84
C VAL A 529 -0.95 -47.89 44.42
N LYS A 530 -0.07 -48.05 45.40
CA LYS A 530 0.23 -49.34 46.03
C LYS A 530 -0.79 -49.66 47.12
N VAL A 531 -1.24 -50.91 47.15
CA VAL A 531 -2.20 -51.40 48.13
C VAL A 531 -1.81 -52.79 48.58
N ARG A 532 -1.68 -53.01 49.90
CA ARG A 532 -1.28 -54.30 50.48
C ARG A 532 -2.44 -54.94 51.23
N VAL A 533 -2.62 -56.24 51.02
CA VAL A 533 -3.55 -57.10 51.75
C VAL A 533 -2.74 -58.10 52.55
N ARG A 534 -3.00 -58.12 53.85
CA ARG A 534 -2.46 -59.15 54.72
C ARG A 534 -3.40 -60.34 54.73
N ALA A 535 -2.84 -61.55 54.68
CA ALA A 535 -3.62 -62.75 54.97
C ALA A 535 -4.16 -62.64 56.41
N ARG A 536 -5.41 -63.07 56.62
CA ARG A 536 -5.98 -63.21 57.96
C ARG A 536 -5.61 -64.55 58.54
#